data_AF-A0A8J9X6U7-F1
#
_entry.id   AF-A0A8J9X6U7-F1
#
_cell.length_a   1.000
_cell.length_b   1.000
_cell.length_c   1.000
_cell.angle_alpha   90.00
_cell.angle_beta   90.00
_cell.angle_gamma   90.00
#
_symmetry.space_group_name_H-M   'P 1'
#
loop_
_entity.id
_entity.type
_entity.pdbx_description
1 polymer ?
#
loop_
_entity_poly.entity_id
_entity_poly.type
_entity_poly.pdbx_seq_one_letter_code
_entity_poly.pdbx_strand_id
1 'polypeptide(L)'
;HFRNFIGEMPKNTKRLGFEELAPDAVANQLFAHLHAGDKVAIASRFGEDFRTQMLVRAFARRGILARVLEPRSGVADFCFLLHAQKELVGTAQSTYFMWAGILGNARRVRAYSVRTPEGNNLVHNSNWTHPDLQRRFQFELYSVNSSATDLLNPNATLRTL
;
A
#
# COMPACT_ATOMS: atom_id res chain seq x y z
N HIS A 1 1.89 -1.94 -4.86
CA HIS A 1 0.49 -2.23 -5.23
C HIS A 1 -0.43 -1.54 -4.24
N PHE A 2 -1.30 -0.66 -4.73
CA PHE A 2 -2.30 0.05 -3.92
C PHE A 2 -3.67 -0.30 -4.45
N ARG A 3 -4.52 -0.85 -3.59
CA ARG A 3 -5.80 -1.43 -4.02
C ARG A 3 -6.93 -0.42 -4.01
N ASN A 4 -6.84 0.60 -3.14
CA ASN A 4 -7.89 1.59 -2.96
C ASN A 4 -9.19 0.96 -2.39
N PHE A 5 -9.07 0.21 -1.30
CA PHE A 5 -10.20 -0.51 -0.70
C PHE A 5 -11.39 0.38 -0.32
N ILE A 6 -11.14 1.65 -0.02
CA ILE A 6 -12.21 2.61 0.27
C ILE A 6 -13.05 2.93 -0.97
N GLY A 7 -12.44 2.95 -2.16
CA GLY A 7 -13.15 3.10 -3.43
C GLY A 7 -13.91 1.83 -3.80
N GLU A 8 -13.36 0.65 -3.50
CA GLU A 8 -14.02 -0.64 -3.77
C GLU A 8 -15.16 -0.95 -2.80
N MET A 9 -14.98 -0.66 -1.51
CA MET A 9 -15.85 -1.16 -0.42
C MET A 9 -16.07 -0.13 0.70
N PRO A 10 -16.56 1.10 0.39
CA PRO A 10 -16.55 2.24 1.32
C PRO A 10 -17.22 1.97 2.68
N LYS A 11 -18.29 1.15 2.71
CA LYS A 11 -19.04 0.83 3.94
C LYS A 11 -18.37 -0.22 4.82
N ASN A 12 -17.46 -1.01 4.27
CA ASN A 12 -16.91 -2.20 4.92
C ASN A 12 -15.41 -2.13 5.18
N THR A 13 -14.71 -1.10 4.67
CA THR A 13 -13.24 -0.99 4.79
C THR A 13 -12.76 -1.11 6.23
N LYS A 14 -13.31 -0.29 7.14
CA LYS A 14 -12.92 -0.30 8.57
C LYS A 14 -13.29 -1.60 9.27
N ARG A 15 -14.53 -2.07 9.07
CA ARG A 15 -15.05 -3.27 9.72
C ARG A 15 -14.24 -4.53 9.38
N LEU A 16 -13.71 -4.60 8.16
CA LEU A 16 -12.99 -5.76 7.65
C LEU A 16 -11.46 -5.64 7.74
N GLY A 17 -10.91 -4.57 8.32
CA GLY A 17 -9.47 -4.42 8.47
C GLY A 17 -8.75 -4.06 7.15
N PHE A 18 -9.45 -3.49 6.18
CA PHE A 18 -8.93 -3.12 4.86
C PHE A 18 -8.43 -1.67 4.79
N GLU A 19 -8.14 -1.06 5.93
CA GLU A 19 -7.61 0.29 5.99
C GLU A 19 -6.23 0.39 5.33
N GLU A 20 -6.04 1.45 4.56
CA GLU A 20 -4.78 1.77 3.90
C GLU A 20 -4.17 3.01 4.55
N LEU A 21 -2.84 3.11 4.48
CA LEU A 21 -2.11 4.27 4.93
C LEU A 21 -2.54 5.53 4.15
N ALA A 22 -2.59 6.65 4.84
CA ALA A 22 -2.73 7.95 4.20
C ALA A 22 -1.54 8.23 3.27
N PRO A 23 -1.70 8.99 2.18
CA PRO A 23 -0.63 9.24 1.21
C PRO A 23 0.68 9.76 1.80
N ASP A 24 0.60 10.67 2.78
CA ASP A 24 1.79 11.17 3.47
C ASP A 24 2.47 10.12 4.36
N ALA A 25 1.71 9.25 5.02
CA ALA A 25 2.28 8.13 5.77
C ALA A 25 2.94 7.11 4.83
N VAL A 26 2.37 6.88 3.65
CA VAL A 26 3.02 6.07 2.61
C VAL A 26 4.36 6.68 2.22
N ALA A 27 4.39 7.96 1.86
CA ALA A 27 5.62 8.60 1.41
C ALA A 27 6.65 8.70 2.55
N ASN A 28 6.26 9.12 3.75
CA ASN A 28 7.19 9.46 4.83
C ASN A 28 7.53 8.31 5.78
N GLN A 29 6.68 7.27 5.88
CA GLN A 29 6.91 6.14 6.78
C GLN A 29 7.18 4.86 5.99
N LEU A 30 6.29 4.48 5.09
CA LEU A 30 6.42 3.24 4.33
C LEU A 30 7.62 3.29 3.38
N PHE A 31 7.86 4.43 2.73
CA PHE A 31 8.98 4.65 1.82
C PHE A 31 10.05 5.58 2.41
N ALA A 32 10.16 5.68 3.74
CA ALA A 32 11.11 6.56 4.43
C ALA A 32 12.56 6.37 3.94
N HIS A 33 12.94 5.15 3.57
CA HIS A 33 14.27 4.77 3.08
C HIS A 33 14.59 5.25 1.67
N LEU A 34 13.61 5.76 0.92
CA LEU A 34 13.85 6.34 -0.40
C LEU A 34 14.32 7.79 -0.28
N HIS A 35 15.19 8.19 -1.22
CA HIS A 35 15.77 9.52 -1.34
C HIS A 35 15.23 10.26 -2.57
N ALA A 36 15.50 11.56 -2.65
CA ALA A 36 15.17 12.34 -3.84
C ALA A 36 15.87 11.73 -5.09
N GLY A 37 15.12 11.60 -6.19
CA GLY A 37 15.55 10.94 -7.43
C GLY A 37 15.25 9.44 -7.49
N ASP A 38 14.92 8.77 -6.37
CA ASP A 38 14.46 7.39 -6.40
C ASP A 38 13.13 7.25 -7.15
N LYS A 39 12.90 6.07 -7.72
CA LYS A 39 11.74 5.79 -8.59
C LYS A 39 10.76 4.83 -7.93
N VAL A 40 9.47 5.16 -8.04
CA VAL A 40 8.36 4.31 -7.58
C VAL A 40 7.38 4.09 -8.74
N ALA A 41 7.03 2.84 -9.00
CA ALA A 41 5.94 2.49 -9.91
C ALA A 41 4.72 2.06 -9.09
N ILE A 42 3.57 2.67 -9.38
CA ILE A 42 2.31 2.44 -8.68
C ILE A 42 1.38 1.63 -9.58
N ALA A 43 1.18 0.36 -9.23
CA ALA A 43 0.11 -0.45 -9.78
C ALA A 43 -1.16 -0.27 -8.93
N SER A 44 -2.25 0.18 -9.56
CA SER A 44 -3.57 0.32 -8.95
C SER A 44 -4.65 0.13 -10.01
N ARG A 45 -5.77 -0.48 -9.61
CA ARG A 45 -6.97 -0.57 -10.44
C ARG A 45 -7.58 0.81 -10.76
N PHE A 46 -7.29 1.80 -9.92
CA PHE A 46 -7.85 3.15 -10.01
C PHE A 46 -6.75 4.17 -10.25
N GLY A 47 -6.05 4.06 -11.39
CA GLY A 47 -4.89 4.89 -11.71
C GLY A 47 -5.17 6.41 -11.68
N GLU A 48 -6.34 6.80 -12.19
CA GLU A 48 -6.79 8.20 -12.26
C GLU A 48 -7.54 8.66 -11.00
N ASP A 49 -7.72 7.80 -10.00
CA ASP A 49 -8.45 8.17 -8.78
C ASP A 49 -7.67 9.19 -7.94
N PHE A 50 -8.44 10.07 -7.28
CA PHE A 50 -7.92 11.13 -6.43
C PHE A 50 -6.89 10.62 -5.41
N ARG A 51 -7.08 9.44 -4.81
CA ARG A 51 -6.12 8.89 -3.83
C ARG A 51 -4.81 8.46 -4.48
N THR A 52 -4.87 7.85 -5.66
CA THR A 52 -3.68 7.50 -6.43
C THR A 52 -2.89 8.76 -6.80
N GLN A 53 -3.57 9.82 -7.19
CA GLN A 53 -2.94 11.11 -7.46
C GLN A 53 -2.36 11.76 -6.21
N MET A 54 -3.01 11.63 -5.05
CA MET A 54 -2.43 12.09 -3.77
C MET A 54 -1.15 11.34 -3.40
N LEU A 55 -1.06 10.04 -3.70
CA LEU A 55 0.18 9.27 -3.50
C LEU A 55 1.31 9.82 -4.37
N VAL A 56 1.05 10.06 -5.66
CA VAL A 56 2.03 10.67 -6.58
C VAL A 56 2.50 12.03 -6.05
N ARG A 57 1.56 12.89 -5.59
CA ARG A 57 1.90 14.19 -5.00
C ARG A 57 2.73 14.07 -3.72
N ALA A 58 2.42 13.10 -2.85
CA ALA A 58 3.17 12.86 -1.61
C ALA A 58 4.61 12.42 -1.91
N PHE A 59 4.83 11.57 -2.90
CA PHE A 59 6.16 11.22 -3.38
C PHE A 59 6.90 12.41 -4.00
N ALA A 60 6.22 13.19 -4.85
CA ALA A 60 6.80 14.36 -5.49
C ALA A 60 7.31 15.40 -4.47
N ARG A 61 6.59 15.61 -3.36
CA ARG A 61 7.04 16.49 -2.26
C ARG A 61 8.36 16.04 -1.61
N ARG A 62 8.67 14.75 -1.65
CA ARG A 62 9.97 14.19 -1.18
C ARG A 62 11.03 14.16 -2.28
N GLY A 63 10.73 14.66 -3.48
CA GLY A 63 11.60 14.53 -4.65
C GLY A 63 11.67 13.11 -5.21
N ILE A 64 10.74 12.22 -4.85
CA ILE A 64 10.68 10.84 -5.35
C ILE A 64 9.88 10.83 -6.66
N LEU A 65 10.44 10.17 -7.68
CA LEU A 65 9.86 10.03 -9.01
C LEU A 65 8.83 8.90 -9.02
N ALA A 66 7.58 9.23 -8.72
CA ALA A 66 6.47 8.29 -8.78
C ALA A 66 5.77 8.34 -10.16
N ARG A 67 5.47 7.16 -10.72
CA ARG A 67 4.58 7.03 -11.88
C ARG A 67 3.49 5.99 -11.60
N VAL A 68 2.28 6.28 -12.05
CA VAL A 68 1.20 5.31 -12.08
C VAL A 68 1.37 4.47 -13.35
N LEU A 69 1.18 3.16 -13.25
CA LEU A 69 1.12 2.33 -14.45
C LEU A 69 -0.15 2.69 -15.23
N GLU A 70 -0.03 2.86 -16.53
CA GLU A 70 -1.18 3.12 -17.40
C GLU A 70 -2.24 2.03 -17.24
N PRO A 71 -3.52 2.35 -17.48
CA PRO A 71 -4.59 1.36 -17.42
C PRO A 71 -4.25 0.12 -18.26
N ARG A 72 -4.16 -1.03 -17.58
CA ARG A 72 -3.81 -2.32 -18.17
C ARG A 72 -4.80 -3.37 -17.67
N SER A 73 -4.78 -4.55 -18.30
CA SER A 73 -5.52 -5.69 -17.76
C SER A 73 -4.95 -6.07 -16.38
N GLY A 74 -5.80 -6.63 -15.51
CA GLY A 74 -5.35 -7.12 -14.21
C GLY A 74 -4.24 -8.18 -14.31
N VAL A 75 -4.17 -8.93 -15.41
CA VAL A 75 -3.08 -9.86 -15.70
C VAL A 75 -1.77 -9.12 -16.01
N ALA A 76 -1.81 -8.07 -16.82
CA ALA A 76 -0.63 -7.30 -17.18
C ALA A 76 -0.03 -6.56 -15.98
N ASP A 77 -0.88 -6.02 -15.10
CA ASP A 77 -0.43 -5.46 -13.81
C ASP A 77 0.20 -6.54 -12.92
N PHE A 78 -0.34 -7.76 -12.94
CA PHE A 78 0.15 -8.85 -12.10
C PHE A 78 1.53 -9.28 -12.56
N CYS A 79 1.70 -9.45 -13.87
CA CYS A 79 3.00 -9.70 -14.49
C CYS A 79 4.00 -8.59 -14.15
N PHE A 80 3.59 -7.32 -14.19
CA PHE A 80 4.47 -6.22 -13.78
C PHE A 80 4.95 -6.38 -12.33
N LEU A 81 4.06 -6.73 -11.40
CA LEU A 81 4.44 -6.98 -10.00
C LEU A 81 5.38 -8.18 -9.85
N LEU A 82 5.14 -9.29 -10.57
CA LEU A 82 6.01 -10.46 -10.56
C LEU A 82 7.45 -10.14 -10.99
N HIS A 83 7.59 -9.23 -11.95
CA HIS A 83 8.88 -8.79 -12.48
C HIS A 83 9.58 -7.71 -11.65
N ALA A 84 9.00 -7.26 -10.53
CA ALA A 84 9.69 -6.36 -9.61
C ALA A 84 10.96 -7.04 -9.07
N GLN A 85 12.11 -6.38 -9.20
CA GLN A 85 13.41 -6.95 -8.79
C GLN A 85 13.92 -6.41 -7.45
N LYS A 86 13.83 -5.10 -7.23
CA LYS A 86 14.38 -4.44 -6.03
C LYS A 86 13.48 -4.65 -4.81
N GLU A 87 12.27 -4.11 -4.88
CA GLU A 87 11.35 -4.06 -3.75
C GLU A 87 9.91 -4.07 -4.27
N LEU A 88 9.04 -4.82 -3.59
CA LEU A 88 7.62 -4.89 -3.87
C LEU A 88 6.86 -4.60 -2.57
N VAL A 89 6.05 -3.53 -2.58
CA VAL A 89 5.33 -3.05 -1.39
C VAL A 89 3.83 -3.05 -1.65
N GLY A 90 3.03 -3.47 -0.69
CA GLY A 90 1.57 -3.51 -0.79
C GLY A 90 0.90 -3.93 0.51
N THR A 91 -0.43 -3.83 0.52
CA THR A 91 -1.26 -4.19 1.68
C THR A 91 -1.31 -5.72 1.84
N ALA A 92 -1.10 -6.21 3.06
CA ALA A 92 -1.12 -7.64 3.40
C ALA A 92 -2.49 -8.30 3.14
N GLN A 93 -3.55 -7.50 3.11
CA GLN A 93 -4.93 -7.91 2.87
C GLN A 93 -5.24 -8.11 1.38
N SER A 94 -4.37 -7.68 0.47
CA SER A 94 -4.55 -7.90 -0.96
C SER A 94 -3.99 -9.26 -1.35
N THR A 95 -4.87 -10.24 -1.57
CA THR A 95 -4.49 -11.58 -2.10
C THR A 95 -3.71 -11.46 -3.41
N TYR A 96 -4.07 -10.50 -4.26
CA TYR A 96 -3.38 -10.18 -5.50
C TYR A 96 -1.92 -9.77 -5.26
N PHE A 97 -1.67 -8.88 -4.30
CA PHE A 97 -0.31 -8.50 -3.91
C PHE A 97 0.44 -9.66 -3.26
N MET A 98 -0.22 -10.41 -2.36
CA MET A 98 0.40 -11.54 -1.67
C MET A 98 0.90 -12.59 -2.66
N TRP A 99 0.08 -12.98 -3.65
CA TRP A 99 0.50 -13.91 -4.70
C TRP A 99 1.65 -13.37 -5.54
N ALA A 100 1.63 -12.09 -5.93
CA ALA A 100 2.73 -11.48 -6.67
C ALA A 100 4.03 -11.47 -5.84
N GLY A 101 3.93 -11.23 -4.53
CA GLY A 101 5.06 -11.30 -3.61
C GLY A 101 5.62 -12.70 -3.47
N ILE A 102 4.76 -13.71 -3.30
CA ILE A 102 5.17 -15.11 -3.12
C ILE A 102 5.82 -15.67 -4.40
N LEU A 103 5.23 -15.40 -5.57
CA LEU A 103 5.67 -15.97 -6.84
C LEU A 103 6.73 -15.12 -7.57
N GLY A 104 6.86 -13.84 -7.22
CA GLY A 104 7.74 -12.90 -7.90
C GLY A 104 9.20 -12.92 -7.44
N ASN A 105 10.03 -12.17 -8.15
CA ASN A 105 11.49 -12.15 -7.98
C ASN A 105 12.02 -10.97 -7.14
N ALA A 106 11.16 -10.28 -6.41
CA ALA A 106 11.56 -9.11 -5.63
C ALA A 106 12.45 -9.51 -4.46
N ARG A 107 13.64 -8.89 -4.36
CA ARG A 107 14.60 -9.11 -3.27
C ARG A 107 14.05 -8.76 -1.88
N ARG A 108 13.08 -7.84 -1.84
CA ARG A 108 12.34 -7.48 -0.63
C ARG A 108 10.86 -7.34 -0.95
N VAL A 109 10.02 -8.02 -0.19
CA VAL A 109 8.56 -7.89 -0.24
C VAL A 109 8.08 -7.37 1.10
N ARG A 110 7.35 -6.26 1.10
CA ARG A 110 6.86 -5.61 2.31
C ARG A 110 5.34 -5.55 2.27
N ALA A 111 4.74 -6.43 3.06
CA ALA A 111 3.31 -6.53 3.24
C ALA A 111 2.91 -5.69 4.46
N TYR A 112 2.29 -4.54 4.23
CA TYR A 112 1.90 -3.67 5.34
C TYR A 112 0.43 -3.87 5.74
N SER A 113 0.16 -3.77 7.03
CA SER A 113 -1.17 -3.64 7.61
C SER A 113 -1.26 -2.32 8.38
N VAL A 114 -2.48 -1.79 8.46
CA VAL A 114 -2.77 -0.61 9.29
C VAL A 114 -3.48 -1.06 10.56
N ARG A 115 -2.97 -0.61 11.71
CA ARG A 115 -3.66 -0.75 12.99
C ARG A 115 -4.62 0.41 13.16
N THR A 116 -5.91 0.11 13.31
CA THR A 116 -6.93 1.09 13.68
C THR A 116 -7.50 0.79 15.08
N PRO A 117 -7.97 1.82 15.81
CA PRO A 117 -8.59 1.60 17.13
C PRO A 117 -9.88 0.76 17.07
N GLU A 118 -10.60 0.87 15.96
CA GLU A 118 -11.92 0.25 15.75
C GLU A 118 -11.85 -1.08 14.98
N GLY A 119 -10.72 -1.37 14.33
CA GLY A 119 -10.57 -2.50 13.41
C GLY A 119 -10.11 -3.78 14.09
N ASN A 120 -10.60 -4.91 13.57
CA ASN A 120 -10.01 -6.21 13.82
C ASN A 120 -8.63 -6.25 13.15
N ASN A 121 -7.59 -5.97 13.93
CA ASN A 121 -6.21 -5.95 13.46
C ASN A 121 -5.75 -7.36 13.10
N LEU A 122 -5.99 -7.77 11.86
CA LEU A 122 -5.42 -8.99 11.30
C LEU A 122 -3.93 -8.73 11.03
N VAL A 123 -3.12 -9.00 12.06
CA VAL A 123 -1.67 -9.09 11.89
C VAL A 123 -1.41 -10.40 11.18
N HIS A 124 -1.16 -10.32 9.87
CA HIS A 124 -0.67 -11.47 9.14
C HIS A 124 0.76 -11.75 9.60
N ASN A 125 0.93 -12.82 10.38
CA ASN A 125 2.22 -13.43 10.63
C ASN A 125 2.23 -14.77 9.91
N SER A 126 3.03 -14.89 8.85
CA SER A 126 3.27 -16.17 8.20
C SER A 126 4.58 -16.75 8.72
N ASN A 127 4.51 -17.93 9.34
CA ASN A 127 5.69 -18.75 9.63
C ASN A 127 6.14 -19.43 8.33
N TRP A 128 6.74 -18.67 7.43
CA TRP A 128 7.28 -19.20 6.18
C TRP A 128 8.26 -20.33 6.49
N THR A 129 8.12 -21.48 5.83
CA THR A 129 9.10 -22.59 5.92
C THR A 129 10.10 -22.55 4.78
N HIS A 130 9.76 -21.88 3.68
CA HIS A 130 10.64 -21.72 2.53
C HIS A 130 11.72 -20.66 2.83
N PRO A 131 13.03 -20.97 2.73
CA PRO A 131 14.10 -20.10 3.22
C PRO A 131 14.21 -18.78 2.45
N ASP A 132 13.85 -18.77 1.16
CA ASP A 132 13.80 -17.55 0.38
C ASP A 132 12.68 -16.61 0.86
N LEU A 133 11.48 -17.14 1.13
CA LEU A 133 10.35 -16.34 1.60
C LEU A 133 10.60 -15.79 3.00
N GLN A 134 11.18 -16.58 3.90
CA GLN A 134 11.61 -16.11 5.23
C GLN A 134 12.54 -14.90 5.14
N ARG A 135 13.45 -14.90 4.17
CA ARG A 135 14.47 -13.85 4.03
C ARG A 135 13.90 -12.56 3.44
N ARG A 136 13.06 -12.68 2.40
CA ARG A 136 12.65 -11.52 1.60
C ARG A 136 11.29 -10.94 2.00
N PHE A 137 10.41 -11.73 2.60
CA PHE A 137 9.03 -11.33 2.87
C PHE A 137 8.87 -10.82 4.29
N GLN A 138 8.46 -9.56 4.43
CA GLN A 138 8.35 -8.85 5.70
C GLN A 138 6.92 -8.36 5.89
N PHE A 139 6.35 -8.66 7.05
CA PHE A 139 5.07 -8.11 7.47
C PHE A 139 5.31 -6.91 8.38
N GLU A 140 4.71 -5.78 8.03
CA GLU A 140 4.91 -4.50 8.72
C GLU A 140 3.56 -3.99 9.23
N LEU A 141 3.52 -3.57 10.49
CA LEU A 141 2.32 -3.04 11.11
C LEU A 141 2.51 -1.56 11.42
N TYR A 142 1.68 -0.72 10.80
CA TYR A 142 1.71 0.72 11.00
C TYR A 142 0.54 1.15 11.88
N SER A 143 0.83 1.93 12.92
CA SER A 143 -0.20 2.61 13.71
C SER A 143 -0.37 4.01 13.14
N VAL A 144 -1.59 4.39 12.78
CA VAL A 144 -1.88 5.75 12.33
C VAL A 144 -2.89 6.40 13.24
N ASN A 145 -2.59 7.64 13.63
CA ASN A 145 -3.54 8.54 14.30
C ASN A 145 -4.62 9.05 13.34
N SER A 146 -4.37 8.97 12.02
CA SER A 146 -5.28 9.35 10.93
C SER A 146 -5.13 8.38 9.74
N SER A 147 -6.21 7.71 9.38
CA SER A 147 -6.28 6.76 8.28
C SER A 147 -6.62 7.44 6.96
N ALA A 148 -6.43 6.74 5.83
CA ALA A 148 -6.90 7.25 4.54
C ALA A 148 -8.43 7.48 4.49
N THR A 149 -9.21 6.84 5.37
CA THR A 149 -10.66 7.07 5.46
C THR A 149 -11.03 8.45 5.99
N ASP A 150 -10.14 9.09 6.75
CA ASP A 150 -10.39 10.41 7.33
C ASP A 150 -10.26 11.53 6.28
N LEU A 151 -9.63 11.24 5.14
CA LEU A 151 -9.50 12.17 4.01
C LEU A 151 -10.78 12.29 3.16
N LEU A 152 -11.76 11.39 3.32
CA LEU A 152 -13.04 11.47 2.62
C LEU A 152 -14.08 12.34 3.34
N ASN A 153 -13.76 12.88 4.53
CA ASN A 153 -14.70 13.68 5.30
C ASN A 153 -14.02 14.96 5.86
N PRO A 154 -13.86 16.02 5.06
CA PRO A 154 -13.21 17.26 5.49
C PRO A 154 -13.91 17.95 6.69
N ASN A 155 -15.14 17.55 7.03
CA ASN A 155 -15.88 18.07 8.18
C ASN A 155 -15.61 17.31 9.51
N ALA A 156 -14.87 16.20 9.50
CA ALA A 156 -14.56 15.45 10.71
C ALA A 156 -13.44 16.08 11.53
N THR A 157 -12.56 16.88 10.90
CA THR A 157 -11.42 17.55 11.55
C THR A 157 -11.80 18.83 12.31
N LEU A 158 -13.06 19.29 12.19
CA LEU A 158 -13.57 20.51 12.82
C LEU A 158 -14.34 20.27 14.13
N ARG A 159 -14.30 19.06 14.70
CA ARG A 159 -15.01 18.73 15.96
C ARG A 159 -14.10 18.53 17.18
N THR A 160 -12.81 18.81 17.07
CA THR A 160 -11.85 18.65 18.18
C THR A 160 -10.93 19.86 18.38
N LEU A 161 -11.34 21.05 17.95
CA LEU A 161 -10.76 22.32 18.38
C LEU A 161 -11.82 23.18 19.05
#